data_AF-A0A8T5VMM6-F1
#
_entry.id   AF-A0A8T5VMM6-F1
#
_cell.length_a   1.000
_cell.length_b   1.000
_cell.length_c   1.000
_cell.angle_alpha   90.00
_cell.angle_beta   90.00
_cell.angle_gamma   90.00
#
_symmetry.space_group_name_H-M   'P 1'
#
loop_
_entity.id
_entity.type
_entity.pdbx_description
1 polymer ?
#
loop_
_entity_poly.entity_id
_entity_poly.type
_entity_poly.pdbx_seq_one_letter_code
_entity_poly.pdbx_strand_id
1 'polypeptide(L)' 'MKVRELVETLQRLPDQDATVVIGEGLSPNVWLIVEGAIVRGIRTRKDNLDWVGPGSEPGVEIV' A
#
# COMPACT_ATOMS: atom_id res chain seq x y z
N MET A 1 0.79 9.69 8.36
CA MET A 1 0.36 8.30 8.61
C MET A 1 1.48 7.37 8.18
N LYS A 2 1.77 6.31 8.93
CA LYS A 2 2.74 5.28 8.50
C LYS A 2 2.05 4.31 7.54
N VAL A 3 2.79 3.74 6.58
CA VAL A 3 2.26 2.74 5.62
C VAL A 3 1.57 1.58 6.35
N ARG A 4 2.12 1.13 7.47
CA ARG A 4 1.49 0.08 8.31
C ARG A 4 0.11 0.47 8.83
N GLU A 5 -0.07 1.71 9.28
CA GLU A 5 -1.36 2.20 9.79
C GLU A 5 -2.40 2.32 8.67
N LEU A 6 -1.95 2.70 7.47
CA LEU A 6 -2.78 2.70 6.27
C LEU A 6 -3.27 1.28 5.97
N VAL A 7 -2.37 0.30 5.89
CA VAL A 7 -2.74 -1.10 5.62
C VAL A 7 -3.69 -1.64 6.68
N GLU A 8 -3.42 -1.41 7.97
CA GLU A 8 -4.32 -1.84 9.05
C GLU A 8 -5.70 -1.16 8.95
N THR A 9 -5.76 0.09 8.47
CA THR A 9 -7.02 0.79 8.21
C THR A 9 -7.78 0.17 7.04
N LEU A 10 -7.11 -0.09 5.91
CA LEU A 10 -7.70 -0.70 4.71
C LEU A 10 -8.27 -2.09 5.02
N GLN A 11 -7.52 -2.91 5.77
CA GLN A 11 -7.96 -4.26 6.18
C GLN A 11 -9.17 -4.27 7.13
N ARG A 12 -9.47 -3.14 7.79
CA ARG A 12 -10.62 -3.00 8.70
C ARG A 12 -11.86 -2.42 8.01
N LEU A 13 -11.79 -2.09 6.72
CA LEU A 13 -12.95 -1.58 5.99
C LEU A 13 -14.05 -2.66 5.95
N PRO A 14 -15.32 -2.27 6.19
CA PRO A 14 -16.44 -3.22 6.16
C PRO A 14 -16.70 -3.78 4.76
N ASP A 15 -16.35 -3.00 3.74
CA ASP A 15 -16.35 -3.41 2.33
C ASP A 15 -14.90 -3.45 1.85
N GLN A 16 -14.39 -4.65 1.59
CA GLN A 16 -13.01 -4.85 1.11
C GLN A 16 -12.86 -4.60 -0.39
N ASP A 17 -13.95 -4.36 -1.12
CA ASP A 17 -13.96 -3.99 -2.55
C ASP A 17 -14.16 -2.47 -2.74
N ALA A 18 -14.20 -1.70 -1.65
CA ALA A 18 -14.40 -0.26 -1.71
C ALA A 18 -13.17 0.46 -2.29
N THR A 19 -13.39 1.35 -3.27
CA THR A 19 -12.36 2.27 -3.75
C THR A 19 -11.98 3.28 -2.67
N VAL A 20 -10.68 3.33 -2.31
CA VAL A 20 -10.14 4.27 -1.33
C VAL A 20 -9.35 5.36 -2.04
N VAL A 21 -9.59 6.61 -1.63
CA VAL A 21 -8.86 7.77 -2.12
C VAL A 21 -7.93 8.29 -1.03
N ILE A 22 -6.63 8.27 -1.30
CA ILE A 22 -5.60 8.81 -0.42
C ILE A 22 -5.18 10.17 -0.96
N GLY A 23 -5.65 11.23 -0.32
CA GLY A 23 -5.24 12.60 -0.65
C GLY A 23 -3.88 12.96 -0.03
N GLU A 24 -3.05 13.69 -0.78
CA GLU A 24 -1.90 14.37 -0.19
C GLU A 24 -2.41 15.61 0.57
N GLY A 25 -2.31 15.61 1.91
CA GLY A 25 -2.85 16.67 2.76
C GLY A 25 -2.30 18.08 2.50
N LEU A 26 -1.17 18.21 1.77
CA LEU A 26 -0.58 19.49 1.34
C LEU A 26 -0.90 19.85 -0.11
N SER A 27 -1.35 18.90 -0.92
CA SER A 27 -1.69 19.07 -2.34
C SER A 27 -3.07 18.47 -2.61
N PRO A 28 -4.16 19.23 -2.42
CA PRO A 28 -5.52 18.72 -2.53
C PRO A 28 -5.91 18.27 -3.95
N ASN A 29 -5.03 18.39 -4.93
CA ASN A 29 -5.24 18.02 -6.33
C ASN A 29 -4.52 16.71 -6.73
N VAL A 30 -3.74 16.09 -5.83
CA VAL A 30 -3.03 14.84 -6.11
C VAL A 30 -3.58 13.75 -5.21
N TRP A 31 -4.32 12.81 -5.82
CA TRP A 31 -4.97 11.72 -5.12
C TRP A 31 -4.42 10.39 -5.63
N LEU A 32 -4.14 9.48 -4.70
CA LEU A 32 -3.83 8.08 -4.98
C LEU A 32 -5.13 7.28 -4.85
N ILE A 33 -5.56 6.65 -5.94
CA ILE A 33 -6.68 5.70 -5.90
C ILE A 33 -6.09 4.34 -5.53
N VAL A 34 -6.71 3.69 -4.56
CA VAL A 34 -6.36 2.35 -4.09
C VAL A 34 -7.60 1.48 -4.17
N GLU A 35 -7.51 0.39 -4.91
CA GLU A 35 -8.54 -0.64 -5.04
C GLU A 35 -8.38 -1.73 -3.98
N GLY A 36 -7.17 -1.90 -3.41
CA GLY A 36 -6.98 -2.83 -2.30
C GLY A 36 -5.55 -2.94 -1.78
N ALA A 37 -5.38 -3.77 -0.76
CA ALA A 37 -4.07 -4.15 -0.24
C ALA A 37 -3.95 -5.67 -0.19
N ILE A 38 -2.93 -6.22 -0.83
CA ILE A 38 -2.66 -7.67 -0.86
C ILE A 38 -1.29 -7.94 -0.22
N VAL A 39 -1.25 -8.92 0.67
CA VAL A 39 0.02 -9.44 1.19
C VAL A 39 0.61 -10.40 0.17
N ARG A 40 1.84 -10.13 -0.28
CA ARG A 40 2.59 -10.98 -1.22
C ARG A 40 4.00 -11.26 -0.72
N GLY A 41 4.58 -12.34 -1.24
CA GLY A 41 6.00 -12.62 -1.08
C GLY A 41 6.83 -11.65 -1.92
N ILE A 42 7.62 -10.79 -1.27
CA ILE A 42 8.49 -9.80 -1.90
C ILE A 42 9.96 -10.07 -1.59
N ARG A 43 10.82 -9.44 -2.40
CA ARG A 43 12.25 -9.30 -2.16
C ARG A 43 12.63 -7.86 -2.40
N THR A 44 13.27 -7.25 -1.41
CA THR A 44 13.92 -5.94 -1.54
C THR A 44 15.38 -6.12 -1.94
N ARG A 45 15.96 -5.08 -2.55
CA ARG A 45 17.39 -5.00 -2.81
C ARG A 45 18.08 -4.19 -1.72
N LYS A 46 19.17 -4.70 -1.15
CA LYS A 46 19.95 -3.97 -0.13
C LYS A 46 20.64 -2.73 -0.72
N ASP A 47 20.95 -2.78 -2.00
CA ASP A 47 21.60 -1.72 -2.78
C ASP A 47 20.60 -0.72 -3.42
N ASN A 48 19.29 -1.03 -3.41
CA ASN A 48 18.25 -0.15 -3.91
C ASN A 48 16.92 -0.39 -3.20
N LEU A 49 16.56 0.51 -2.27
CA LEU A 49 15.33 0.42 -1.47
C LEU A 49 14.06 0.75 -2.27
N ASP A 50 14.19 1.40 -3.42
CA ASP A 50 13.06 1.70 -4.31
C ASP A 50 12.70 0.51 -5.20
N TRP A 51 13.55 -0.52 -5.23
CA TRP A 51 13.30 -1.75 -5.97
C TRP A 51 12.68 -2.80 -5.07
N VAL A 52 11.49 -3.27 -5.48
CA VAL A 52 10.85 -4.46 -4.94
C VAL A 52 10.46 -5.40 -6.08
N GLY A 53 10.60 -6.70 -5.86
CA GLY A 53 10.13 -7.73 -6.80
C GLY A 53 9.64 -8.97 -6.06
N PRO A 54 9.26 -10.05 -6.77
CA PRO A 54 8.81 -11.29 -6.15
C PRO A 54 9.88 -11.94 -5.25
N GLY A 55 9.46 -12.49 -4.10
CA GLY A 55 10.34 -13.14 -3.13
C GLY A 55 9.60 -13.91 -2.04
N SER A 56 10.30 -14.19 -0.92
CA SER A 56 9.77 -14.97 0.21
C SER A 56 9.39 -14.14 1.43
N GLU A 57 9.79 -12.86 1.48
CA GLU A 57 9.51 -12.00 2.63
C GLU A 57 8.07 -11.46 2.55
N PRO A 58 7.33 -11.35 3.65
CA PRO A 58 6.01 -10.75 3.62
C PRO A 58 6.10 -9.26 3.27
N GLY A 59 5.39 -8.86 2.21
CA GLY A 59 5.24 -7.47 1.79
C GLY A 59 3.80 -7.14 1.48
N VAL A 60 3.47 -5.85 1.49
CA VAL A 60 2.14 -5.36 1.13
C VAL A 60 2.24 -4.62 -0.19
N GLU A 61 1.48 -5.10 -1.17
CA GLU A 61 1.22 -4.39 -2.41
C GLU A 61 -0.07 -3.60 -2.24
N ILE A 62 0.00 -2.30 -2.53
CA ILE A 62 -1.16 -1.42 -2.64
C ILE A 62 -1.47 -1.33 -4.13
N VAL A 63 -2.66 -1.78 -4.53
CA VAL A 63 -3.13 -1.83 -5.92
C VAL A 63 -4.12 -0.71 -6.14
#